data_AF-A0A2W1MWF8-F1
#
_entry.id   AF-A0A2W1MWF8-F1
#
_cell.length_a   1.000
_cell.length_b   1.000
_cell.length_c   1.000
_cell.angle_alpha   90.00
_cell.angle_beta   90.00
_cell.angle_gamma   90.00
#
_symmetry.space_group_name_H-M   'P 1'
#
loop_
_entity.id
_entity.type
_entity.pdbx_description
1 polymer ?
#
loop_
_entity_poly.entity_id
_entity_poly.type
_entity_poly.pdbx_seq_one_letter_code
_entity_poly.pdbx_strand_id
1 'polypeptide(L)' 'MKYETWLTYSNMSIAVQIKEGLYHCSQFGSNQEKKKDSKVCSSIVELKFFLLSYPNAPKKDILAFISKLEAKKSVTGK' A
#
# COMPACT_ATOMS: atom_id res chain seq x y z
N MET A 1 -9.84 9.30 -9.11
CA MET A 1 -9.53 8.10 -8.29
C MET A 1 -8.73 8.57 -7.08
N LYS A 2 -9.10 8.21 -5.85
CA LYS A 2 -8.37 8.62 -4.63
C LYS A 2 -7.55 7.44 -4.11
N TYR A 3 -6.25 7.64 -3.96
CA TYR A 3 -5.33 6.68 -3.33
C TYR A 3 -5.19 7.04 -1.84
N GLU A 4 -5.09 6.03 -0.98
CA GLU A 4 -4.89 6.21 0.47
C GLU A 4 -3.44 6.59 0.80
N THR A 5 -2.49 6.04 0.05
CA THR A 5 -1.07 6.39 0.19
C THR A 5 -0.29 6.11 -1.08
N TRP A 6 0.87 6.74 -1.19
CA TRP A 6 1.91 6.46 -2.16
C TRP A 6 3.18 6.08 -1.42
N LEU A 7 3.70 4.89 -1.71
CA LEU A 7 4.94 4.38 -1.16
C LEU A 7 6.00 4.41 -2.26
N THR A 8 7.00 5.26 -2.09
CA THR A 8 8.07 5.43 -3.08
C THR A 8 9.27 4.57 -2.71
N TYR A 9 9.68 3.73 -3.67
CA TYR A 9 10.86 2.88 -3.64
C TYR A 9 11.92 3.49 -4.57
N SER A 10 13.13 2.94 -4.56
CA SER A 10 14.26 3.48 -5.34
C SER A 10 14.00 3.62 -6.84
N ASN A 11 13.15 2.77 -7.43
CA ASN A 11 12.91 2.69 -8.89
C ASN A 11 11.42 2.58 -9.26
N MET A 12 10.52 2.75 -8.29
CA MET A 12 9.08 2.59 -8.50
C MET A 12 8.29 3.26 -7.39
N SER A 13 7.00 3.46 -7.62
CA SER A 13 6.06 3.86 -6.58
C SER A 13 4.89 2.88 -6.55
N ILE A 14 4.39 2.56 -5.36
CA ILE A 14 3.17 1.78 -5.19
C ILE A 14 2.11 2.69 -4.58
N ALA A 15 1.01 2.87 -5.31
CA ALA A 15 -0.18 3.51 -4.77
C ALA A 15 -1.08 2.44 -4.16
N VAL A 16 -1.55 2.67 -2.93
CA VAL A 16 -2.51 1.77 -2.27
C VAL A 16 -3.87 2.42 -2.25
N GLN A 17 -4.88 1.68 -2.68
CA GLN A 17 -6.28 2.06 -2.62
C GLN A 17 -7.07 1.02 -1.83
N ILE A 18 -8.01 1.47 -1.00
CA ILE A 18 -8.91 0.58 -0.27
C ILE A 18 -10.27 0.62 -0.95
N LYS A 19 -10.78 -0.55 -1.35
CA LYS A 19 -12.10 -0.72 -1.96
C LYS A 19 -12.73 -1.97 -1.39
N GLU A 20 -13.94 -1.84 -0.85
CA GLU A 20 -14.73 -2.99 -0.38
C GLU A 20 -13.98 -3.88 0.63
N GLY A 21 -13.14 -3.26 1.47
CA GLY A 21 -12.31 -3.98 2.45
C GLY A 21 -11.05 -4.65 1.88
N LEU A 22 -10.81 -4.54 0.57
CA LEU A 22 -9.62 -5.03 -0.12
C LEU A 22 -8.60 -3.91 -0.35
N TYR A 23 -7.33 -4.28 -0.37
CA TYR A 23 -6.20 -3.36 -0.58
C TYR A 23 -5.63 -3.54 -1.98
N HIS A 24 -6.00 -2.62 -2.88
CA HIS A 24 -5.52 -2.58 -4.26
C HIS A 24 -4.20 -1.81 -4.32
N CYS A 25 -3.11 -2.53 -4.53
CA CYS A 25 -1.79 -1.97 -4.76
C CYS A 25 -1.57 -1.83 -6.26
N SER A 26 -1.30 -0.62 -6.74
CA SER A 26 -0.91 -0.36 -8.13
C SER A 26 0.53 0.09 -8.17
N GLN A 27 1.36 -0.66 -8.89
CA GLN A 27 2.78 -0.34 -9.08
C GLN A 27 2.94 0.56 -10.31
N PHE A 28 3.75 1.59 -10.16
CA PHE A 28 4.11 2.54 -11.22
C PHE A 28 5.63 2.61 -11.35
N GLY A 29 6.12 2.99 -12.53
CA GLY A 29 7.54 3.35 -12.68
C GLY A 29 7.92 4.60 -11.88
N SER A 30 9.21 4.92 -11.82
CA SER A 30 9.74 6.10 -11.09
C SER A 30 9.05 7.41 -11.46
N ASN A 31 8.62 7.55 -12.72
CA ASN A 31 7.92 8.75 -13.21
C ASN A 31 6.42 8.76 -12.90
N GLN A 32 5.87 7.69 -12.32
CA GLN A 32 4.45 7.50 -12.02
C GLN A 32 3.49 7.53 -13.23
N GLU A 33 4.00 7.66 -14.46
CA GLU A 33 3.19 7.83 -15.68
C GLU A 33 2.47 6.56 -16.15
N LYS A 34 3.08 5.39 -15.94
CA LYS A 34 2.52 4.10 -16.40
C LYS A 34 2.41 3.12 -15.24
N LYS A 35 1.19 2.62 -15.05
CA LYS A 35 0.92 1.46 -14.19
C LYS A 35 1.59 0.24 -14.83
N LYS A 36 2.50 -0.38 -14.09
CA LYS A 36 3.22 -1.59 -14.52
C LYS A 36 2.52 -2.85 -14.07
N ASP A 37 2.03 -2.85 -12.83
CA ASP A 37 1.46 -4.04 -12.21
C ASP A 37 0.36 -3.66 -11.19
N SER A 38 -0.43 -4.64 -10.78
CA SER A 38 -1.25 -4.49 -9.59
C SER A 38 -1.49 -5.79 -8.85
N LYS A 39 -1.50 -5.69 -7.52
CA LYS A 39 -1.84 -6.76 -6.61
C LYS A 39 -3.02 -6.33 -5.74
N VAL A 40 -3.96 -7.23 -5.55
CA VAL A 40 -5.01 -7.08 -4.53
C VAL A 40 -4.60 -7.90 -3.33
N CYS A 41 -4.64 -7.29 -2.14
CA CYS A 41 -4.44 -7.96 -0.87
C CYS A 41 -5.78 -8.00 -0.11
N SER A 42 -6.06 -9.16 0.48
CA SER A 42 -7.29 -9.45 1.23
C SER A 42 -7.20 -9.07 2.71
N SER A 43 -5.98 -8.84 3.22
CA SER A 43 -5.74 -8.52 4.62
C SER A 43 -4.60 -7.51 4.78
N ILE A 44 -4.59 -6.82 5.94
CA ILE A 44 -3.50 -5.91 6.32
C ILE A 44 -2.16 -6.66 6.42
N VAL A 45 -2.19 -7.92 6.87
CA VAL A 45 -0.99 -8.76 7.00
C VAL A 45 -0.41 -9.08 5.62
N GLU A 46 -1.25 -9.51 4.68
CA GLU A 46 -0.82 -9.74 3.28
C GLU A 46 -0.26 -8.46 2.66
N LEU A 47 -0.95 -7.33 2.84
CA LEU A 47 -0.49 -6.02 2.38
C LEU A 47 0.89 -5.66 2.94
N LYS A 48 1.10 -5.84 4.24
CA LYS A 48 2.38 -5.55 4.90
C LYS A 48 3.52 -6.39 4.32
N PHE A 49 3.33 -7.70 4.22
CA PHE A 49 4.36 -8.59 3.66
C PHE A 49 4.63 -8.29 2.19
N PHE A 50 3.59 -8.03 1.41
CA PHE A 50 3.73 -7.65 0.01
C PHE A 50 4.57 -6.39 -0.15
N LEU A 51 4.26 -5.31 0.57
CA LEU A 51 5.01 -4.05 0.49
C LEU A 51 6.47 -4.20 0.97
N LEU A 52 6.70 -5.03 2.00
CA LEU A 52 8.05 -5.30 2.53
C LEU A 52 8.86 -6.30 1.69
N SER A 53 8.23 -7.01 0.76
CA SER A 53 8.92 -8.00 -0.09
C SER A 53 9.80 -7.36 -1.17
N TYR A 54 9.54 -6.09 -1.49
CA TYR A 54 10.32 -5.36 -2.48
C TYR A 54 11.68 -4.90 -1.92
N PRO A 55 12.73 -4.90 -2.77
CA PRO A 55 14.05 -4.42 -2.38
C PRO A 55 14.00 -2.93 -2.03
N ASN A 56 14.81 -2.54 -1.03
CA ASN A 56 14.89 -1.15 -0.54
C ASN A 56 13.52 -0.54 -0.17
N ALA A 57 12.61 -1.37 0.35
CA ALA A 57 11.30 -0.91 0.79
C ALA A 57 11.39 0.25 1.81
N PRO A 58 10.55 1.29 1.70
CA PRO A 58 10.48 2.37 2.67
C PRO A 58 9.82 1.88 3.97
N LYS A 59 10.54 1.07 4.75
CA LYS A 59 10.02 0.32 5.91
C LYS A 59 9.29 1.22 6.90
N LYS A 60 9.83 2.41 7.18
CA LYS A 60 9.23 3.36 8.12
C LYS A 60 7.87 3.84 7.63
N ASP A 61 7.76 4.24 6.37
CA ASP A 61 6.50 4.69 5.78
C ASP A 61 5.48 3.57 5.66
N ILE A 62 5.92 2.36 5.30
CA ILE A 62 5.06 1.16 5.27
C ILE A 62 4.49 0.90 6.66
N LEU A 63 5.33 0.83 7.70
CA LEU A 63 4.87 0.56 9.06
C LEU A 63 3.92 1.66 9.56
N ALA A 64 4.24 2.94 9.31
CA ALA A 64 3.37 4.05 9.66
C ALA A 64 2.00 3.98 8.94
N PHE A 65 2.00 3.57 7.68
CA PHE A 65 0.76 3.36 6.92
C PHE A 65 -0.05 2.19 7.49
N ILE A 66 0.57 1.04 7.73
CA ILE A 66 -0.09 -0.13 8.31
C ILE A 66 -0.71 0.21 9.68
N SER A 67 0.03 0.88 10.57
CA SER A 67 -0.51 1.29 11.88
C SER A 67 -1.71 2.24 11.75
N LYS A 68 -1.71 3.16 10.76
CA LYS A 68 -2.88 4.01 10.47
C LYS A 68 -4.09 3.18 10.02
N LEU A 69 -3.89 2.13 9.22
CA LEU A 69 -4.97 1.25 8.78
C LEU A 69 -5.56 0.45 9.95
N GLU A 70 -4.72 -0.09 10.82
CA GLU A 70 -5.14 -0.83 12.00
C GLU A 70 -5.92 0.06 12.98
N ALA A 71 -5.44 1.29 13.21
CA ALA A 71 -6.15 2.27 14.03
C ALA A 71 -7.52 2.64 13.45
N LYS A 72 -7.63 2.88 12.13
CA LYS A 72 -8.91 3.13 11.46
C LYS A 72 -9.89 1.97 11.65
N LYS A 73 -9.42 0.72 11.51
CA LYS A 73 -10.26 -0.47 11.69
C LYS A 73 -10.78 -0.61 13.12
N SER A 74 -9.98 -0.21 14.11
CA SER A 74 -10.39 -0.23 15.52
C SER A 74 -11.45 0.81 15.88
N VAL A 75 -11.56 1.91 15.12
CA VAL A 75 -12.54 2.98 15.39
C VAL A 75 -13.93 2.65 14.81
N THR A 76 -14.01 1.86 13.73
CA THR A 76 -15.29 1.48 13.09
C THR A 76 -15.95 0.25 13.76
N GLY A 77 -15.38 -0.28 14.85
CA GLY A 77 -15.87 -1.46 15.57
C GLY A 77 -16.50 -1.19 16.94
N LYS A 78 -17.05 0.00 17.18
CA LYS A 78 -17.78 0.35 18.40
C LYS A 78 -19.21 0.75 18.11
#